data_AF-A0A958SH32-F1
#
_entry.id   AF-A0A958SH32-F1
#
_cell.length_a   1.000
_cell.length_b   1.000
_cell.length_c   1.000
_cell.angle_alpha   90.00
_cell.angle_beta   90.00
_cell.angle_gamma   90.00
#
_symmetry.space_group_name_H-M   'P 1'
#
loop_
_entity.id
_entity.type
_entity.pdbx_description
1 polymer ?
#
loop_
_entity_poly.entity_id
_entity_poly.type
_entity_poly.pdbx_seq_one_letter_code
_entity_poly.pdbx_strand_id
1 'polypeptide(L)'
;MSKTIFFAIGAGLLLLAGCASKTTTESARVSIEEKYKGKVGSARKGDFVEDFGPADWCKQEAGGGETCRFLRQTGTAWKGSTRYQKSYATFDEVVANFAPDGTLRRYEVKTQR
;
A
#
# COMPACT_ATOMS: atom_id res chain seq x y z
N MET A 1 -18.82 -0.61 -61.76
CA MET A 1 -17.60 -1.33 -61.36
C MET A 1 -16.47 -0.31 -61.24
N SER A 2 -16.07 0.07 -60.02
CA SER A 2 -15.04 1.09 -59.80
C SER A 2 -14.26 0.86 -58.50
N LYS A 3 -12.98 0.50 -58.70
CA LYS A 3 -11.74 0.83 -57.96
C LYS A 3 -11.70 0.80 -56.41
N THR A 4 -10.96 -0.20 -55.93
CA THR A 4 -10.28 -0.32 -54.62
C THR A 4 -9.18 0.75 -54.45
N ILE A 5 -9.09 1.45 -53.30
CA ILE A 5 -7.83 2.06 -52.79
C ILE A 5 -7.76 2.04 -51.24
N PHE A 6 -6.82 1.24 -50.74
CA PHE A 6 -5.84 1.38 -49.64
C PHE A 6 -6.13 2.13 -48.31
N PHE A 7 -6.01 1.34 -47.22
CA PHE A 7 -5.15 1.52 -46.02
C PHE A 7 -4.86 2.94 -45.49
N ALA A 8 -5.26 3.18 -44.23
CA ALA A 8 -4.42 3.83 -43.23
C ALA A 8 -4.84 3.42 -41.81
N ILE A 9 -4.15 2.42 -41.27
CA ILE A 9 -4.15 2.08 -39.84
C ILE A 9 -3.43 3.23 -39.12
N GLY A 10 -4.21 4.17 -38.58
CA GLY A 10 -3.71 5.27 -37.76
C GLY A 10 -3.35 4.79 -36.37
N ALA A 11 -2.18 4.16 -36.25
CA ALA A 11 -1.55 3.79 -34.99
C ALA A 11 -1.10 5.04 -34.22
N GLY A 12 -2.01 5.64 -33.45
CA GLY A 12 -1.70 6.62 -32.42
C GLY A 12 -1.42 5.94 -31.08
N LEU A 13 -0.44 5.04 -31.03
CA LEU A 13 0.06 4.51 -29.76
C LEU A 13 0.85 5.62 -29.07
N LEU A 14 0.15 6.47 -28.32
CA LEU A 14 0.75 7.34 -27.30
C LEU A 14 1.35 6.42 -26.24
N LEU A 15 2.63 6.09 -26.45
CA LEU A 15 3.53 5.51 -25.46
C LEU A 15 3.63 6.51 -24.30
N LEU A 16 2.67 6.45 -23.39
CA LEU A 16 2.83 6.88 -22.02
C LEU A 16 3.91 5.98 -21.42
N ALA A 17 5.17 6.34 -21.67
CA ALA A 17 6.32 5.89 -20.92
C ALA A 17 6.14 6.43 -19.49
N GLY A 18 5.25 5.78 -18.73
CA GLY A 18 5.18 5.94 -17.31
C GLY A 18 6.49 5.44 -16.75
N CYS A 19 7.40 6.36 -16.47
CA CYS A 19 8.51 6.08 -15.56
C CYS A 19 7.88 5.52 -14.28
N ALA A 20 8.01 4.22 -14.08
CA ALA A 20 7.67 3.56 -12.82
C ALA A 20 8.66 4.09 -11.78
N SER A 21 8.33 5.25 -11.19
CA SER A 21 9.08 5.82 -10.09
C SER A 21 9.06 4.79 -8.97
N LYS A 22 10.23 4.21 -8.69
CA LYS A 22 10.36 3.20 -7.64
C LYS A 22 10.08 3.89 -6.30
N THR A 23 8.92 3.65 -5.71
CA THR A 23 8.59 4.12 -4.38
C THR A 23 9.61 3.58 -3.39
N THR A 24 10.35 4.46 -2.71
CA THR A 24 11.30 4.09 -1.67
C THR A 24 10.56 3.72 -0.38
N THR A 25 11.21 2.95 0.50
CA THR A 25 10.71 2.65 1.85
C THR A 25 10.21 3.90 2.56
N GLU A 26 11.04 4.95 2.59
CA GLU A 26 10.72 6.20 3.27
C GLU A 26 9.53 6.94 2.65
N SER A 27 9.48 7.05 1.31
CA SER A 27 8.35 7.70 0.64
C SER A 27 7.03 6.96 0.85
N ALA A 28 7.05 5.62 0.92
CA ALA A 28 5.87 4.83 1.25
C ALA A 28 5.40 5.07 2.69
N ARG A 29 6.34 5.12 3.65
CA ARG A 29 6.05 5.41 5.06
C ARG A 29 5.38 6.77 5.22
N VAL A 30 5.99 7.82 4.67
CA VAL A 30 5.48 9.20 4.73
C VAL A 30 4.10 9.31 4.10
N SER A 31 3.86 8.65 2.96
CA SER A 31 2.56 8.66 2.28
C SER A 31 1.44 8.07 3.17
N ILE A 32 1.71 6.95 3.84
CA ILE A 32 0.74 6.34 4.77
C ILE A 32 0.57 7.23 6.01
N GLU A 33 1.65 7.78 6.55
CA GLU A 33 1.58 8.67 7.71
C GLU A 33 0.73 9.90 7.44
N GLU A 34 0.96 10.61 6.34
CA GLU A 34 0.17 11.79 5.98
C GLU A 34 -1.31 11.46 5.73
N LYS A 35 -1.62 10.27 5.20
CA LYS A 35 -3.02 9.81 5.03
C LYS A 35 -3.77 9.68 6.36
N TYR A 36 -3.11 9.22 7.42
CA TYR A 36 -3.75 8.92 8.71
C TYR A 36 -3.53 9.96 9.80
N LYS A 37 -2.59 10.89 9.62
CA LYS A 37 -2.23 11.93 10.60
C LYS A 37 -3.43 12.79 11.01
N GLY A 38 -4.25 13.21 10.04
CA GLY A 38 -5.47 13.98 10.28
C GLY A 38 -6.68 13.14 10.70
N LYS A 39 -6.56 11.80 10.74
CA LYS A 39 -7.65 10.88 11.05
C LYS A 39 -7.62 10.35 12.48
N VAL A 40 -6.62 10.71 13.28
CA VAL A 40 -6.61 10.38 14.71
C VAL A 40 -7.83 11.02 15.39
N GLY A 41 -8.58 10.22 16.14
CA GLY A 41 -9.86 10.58 16.77
C GLY A 41 -11.10 10.39 15.90
N SER A 42 -10.96 10.06 14.61
CA SER A 42 -12.11 9.89 13.70
C SER A 42 -12.10 8.60 12.89
N ALA A 43 -10.93 8.16 12.40
CA ALA A 43 -10.80 6.90 11.67
C ALA A 43 -11.25 5.70 12.50
N ARG A 44 -11.85 4.74 11.81
CA ARG A 44 -12.32 3.47 12.35
C ARG A 44 -11.51 2.33 11.76
N LYS A 45 -11.65 1.15 12.33
CA LYS A 45 -11.04 -0.10 11.81
C LYS A 45 -11.34 -0.31 10.32
N GLY A 46 -12.55 0.03 9.88
CA GLY A 46 -12.98 -0.06 8.48
C GLY A 46 -12.08 0.70 7.50
N ASP A 47 -11.62 1.91 7.86
CA ASP A 47 -10.71 2.71 7.02
C ASP A 47 -9.41 1.94 6.70
N PHE A 48 -8.87 1.23 7.69
CA PHE A 48 -7.66 0.43 7.52
C PHE A 48 -7.93 -0.86 6.74
N VAL A 49 -9.11 -1.46 6.93
CA VAL A 49 -9.51 -2.65 6.18
C VAL A 49 -9.67 -2.36 4.69
N GLU A 50 -10.21 -1.19 4.33
CA GLU A 50 -10.33 -0.75 2.94
C GLU A 50 -8.96 -0.61 2.25
N ASP A 51 -7.95 -0.14 2.99
CA ASP A 51 -6.62 0.14 2.45
C ASP A 51 -5.68 -1.08 2.43
N PHE A 52 -5.71 -1.89 3.49
CA PHE A 52 -4.74 -2.95 3.75
C PHE A 52 -5.35 -4.35 3.66
N GLY A 53 -6.67 -4.47 3.64
CA GLY A 53 -7.37 -5.73 3.82
C GLY A 53 -7.61 -6.06 5.30
N PRO A 54 -8.09 -7.28 5.62
CA PRO A 54 -8.36 -7.67 7.00
C PRO A 54 -7.10 -7.57 7.87
N ALA A 55 -7.29 -7.28 9.15
CA ALA A 55 -6.19 -7.27 10.10
C ALA A 55 -5.53 -8.66 10.19
N ASP A 56 -4.21 -8.68 10.18
CA ASP A 56 -3.39 -9.88 10.40
C ASP A 56 -3.62 -10.43 11.81
N TRP A 57 -3.71 -9.52 12.79
CA TRP A 57 -4.17 -9.82 14.14
C TRP A 57 -4.78 -8.59 14.81
N CYS A 58 -5.62 -8.85 15.81
CA CYS A 58 -6.09 -7.84 16.76
C CYS A 58 -5.96 -8.37 18.18
N LYS A 59 -5.62 -7.48 19.11
CA LYS A 59 -5.48 -7.76 20.54
C LYS A 59 -6.33 -6.77 21.32
N GLN A 60 -7.17 -7.25 22.22
CA GLN A 60 -7.84 -6.38 23.19
C GLN A 60 -6.84 -5.85 24.23
N GLU A 61 -6.96 -4.57 24.55
CA GLU A 61 -6.17 -3.91 25.57
C GLU A 61 -6.93 -3.79 26.89
N ALA A 62 -6.19 -3.72 28.00
CA ALA A 62 -6.77 -3.44 29.31
C ALA A 62 -7.41 -2.03 29.29
N GLY A 63 -8.74 -1.98 29.27
CA GLY A 63 -9.51 -0.74 29.09
C GLY A 63 -10.52 -0.79 27.94
N GLY A 64 -10.64 -1.92 27.23
CA GLY A 64 -11.70 -2.15 26.24
C GLY A 64 -11.38 -1.64 24.83
N GLY A 65 -10.23 -0.99 24.65
CA GLY A 65 -9.69 -0.69 23.31
C GLY A 65 -9.12 -1.94 22.64
N GLU A 66 -8.71 -1.81 21.40
CA GLU A 66 -8.02 -2.87 20.66
C GLU A 66 -6.81 -2.33 19.90
N THR A 67 -5.77 -3.13 19.77
CA THR A 67 -4.64 -2.88 18.87
C THR A 67 -4.71 -3.89 17.73
N CYS A 68 -4.73 -3.43 16.48
CA CYS A 68 -4.74 -4.28 15.31
C CYS A 68 -3.53 -4.02 14.41
N ARG A 69 -2.95 -5.09 13.87
CA ARG A 69 -1.93 -5.02 12.84
C ARG A 69 -2.57 -5.27 11.48
N PHE A 70 -2.31 -4.38 10.54
CA PHE A 70 -2.66 -4.49 9.14
C PHE A 70 -1.37 -4.65 8.35
N LEU A 71 -1.27 -5.73 7.57
CA LEU A 71 -0.08 -6.04 6.79
C LEU A 71 -0.49 -6.27 5.34
N ARG A 72 0.07 -5.46 4.44
CA ARG A 72 -0.11 -5.61 2.99
C ARG A 72 1.23 -5.89 2.35
N GLN A 73 1.41 -7.12 1.85
CA GLN A 73 2.57 -7.45 1.04
C GLN A 73 2.44 -6.75 -0.33
N THR A 74 3.47 -5.99 -0.71
CA THR A 74 3.49 -5.20 -1.96
C THR A 74 4.29 -5.88 -3.07
N GLY A 75 5.06 -6.92 -2.74
CA GLY A 75 5.88 -7.65 -3.70
C GLY A 75 7.05 -8.39 -3.09
N THR A 76 8.09 -8.58 -3.90
CA THR A 76 9.34 -9.23 -3.52
C THR A 76 10.51 -8.48 -4.15
N ALA A 77 11.46 -8.06 -3.33
CA ALA A 77 12.71 -7.46 -3.76
C ALA A 77 13.81 -8.52 -3.79
N TRP A 78 14.65 -8.46 -4.81
CA TRP A 78 15.80 -9.35 -4.98
C TRP A 78 17.08 -8.55 -4.78
N LYS A 79 17.95 -9.00 -3.87
CA LYS A 79 19.23 -8.33 -3.58
C LYS A 79 20.38 -9.32 -3.62
N GLY A 80 21.49 -8.92 -4.25
CA GLY A 80 22.66 -9.76 -4.47
C GLY A 80 23.07 -9.78 -5.94
N SER A 81 24.25 -10.34 -6.23
CA SER A 81 24.69 -10.59 -7.60
C SER A 81 23.87 -11.73 -8.22
N THR A 82 23.81 -11.81 -9.56
CA THR A 82 22.98 -12.78 -10.30
C THR A 82 23.17 -14.24 -9.86
N ARG A 83 24.36 -14.59 -9.33
CA ARG A 83 24.68 -15.93 -8.83
C ARG A 83 24.22 -16.19 -7.38
N TYR A 84 23.96 -15.14 -6.59
CA TYR A 84 23.65 -15.22 -5.15
C TYR A 84 22.55 -14.21 -4.76
N GLN A 85 21.44 -14.19 -5.49
CA GLN A 85 20.31 -13.34 -5.12
C GLN A 85 19.53 -13.94 -3.94
N LYS A 86 19.17 -13.08 -2.98
CA LYS A 86 18.21 -13.39 -1.92
C LYS A 86 16.95 -12.57 -2.16
N SER A 87 15.80 -13.24 -2.04
CA SER A 87 14.49 -12.60 -2.05
C SER A 87 14.11 -12.11 -0.67
N TYR A 88 13.50 -10.93 -0.60
CA TYR A 88 12.92 -10.36 0.61
C TYR A 88 11.51 -9.86 0.26
N ALA A 89 10.54 -10.10 1.14
CA ALA A 89 9.20 -9.56 0.96
C ALA A 89 9.23 -8.04 1.12
N THR A 90 8.55 -7.33 0.23
CA THR A 90 8.27 -5.90 0.40
C THR A 90 6.85 -5.77 0.96
N PHE A 91 6.66 -4.87 1.91
CA PHE A 91 5.39 -4.74 2.61
C PHE A 91 5.15 -3.32 3.11
N ASP A 92 3.88 -3.03 3.37
CA ASP A 92 3.43 -1.91 4.19
C ASP A 92 2.69 -2.49 5.41
N GLU A 93 3.04 -2.02 6.60
CA GLU A 93 2.47 -2.44 7.88
C GLU A 93 1.97 -1.21 8.63
N VAL A 94 0.78 -1.34 9.22
CA VAL A 94 0.25 -0.38 10.19
C VAL A 94 -0.19 -1.11 11.44
N VAL A 95 0.29 -0.68 12.60
CA VAL A 95 -0.21 -1.10 13.91
C VAL A 95 -1.05 0.03 14.46
N ALA A 96 -2.37 -0.13 14.46
CA ALA A 96 -3.33 0.89 14.88
C ALA A 96 -3.94 0.52 16.24
N ASN A 97 -3.97 1.49 17.16
CA ASN A 97 -4.65 1.36 18.45
C ASN A 97 -5.99 2.12 18.39
N PHE A 98 -7.06 1.43 18.70
CA PHE A 98 -8.42 1.95 18.74
C PHE A 98 -8.90 2.08 20.19
N ALA A 99 -9.65 3.15 20.43
CA ALA A 99 -10.39 3.36 21.66
C ALA A 99 -11.55 2.35 21.79
N PRO A 100 -12.15 2.22 22.98
CA PRO A 100 -13.30 1.34 23.20
C PRO A 100 -14.52 1.66 22.33
N ASP A 101 -14.65 2.93 21.92
CA ASP A 101 -15.69 3.37 20.99
C ASP A 101 -15.37 3.03 19.53
N GLY A 102 -14.19 2.47 19.23
CA GLY A 102 -13.70 2.10 17.91
C GLY A 102 -12.95 3.19 17.15
N THR A 103 -12.68 4.35 17.75
CA THR A 103 -11.93 5.45 17.10
C THR A 103 -10.42 5.28 17.21
N LEU A 104 -9.68 5.70 16.18
CA LEU A 104 -8.21 5.64 16.14
C LEU A 104 -7.59 6.56 17.20
N ARG A 105 -6.75 6.02 18.09
CA ARG A 105 -6.00 6.80 19.09
C ARG A 105 -4.57 7.11 18.64
N ARG A 106 -3.88 6.10 18.11
CA ARG A 106 -2.51 6.21 17.61
C ARG A 106 -2.25 5.10 16.59
N TYR A 107 -1.22 5.28 15.79
CA TYR A 107 -0.77 4.26 14.86
C TYR A 107 0.75 4.34 14.67
N GLU A 108 1.33 3.23 14.28
CA GLU A 108 2.72 3.13 13.85
C GLU A 108 2.77 2.55 12.44
N VAL A 109 3.63 3.12 11.59
CA VAL A 109 3.80 2.68 10.20
C VAL A 109 5.18 2.08 10.03
N LYS A 110 5.24 0.91 9.38
CA LYS A 110 6.50 0.32 8.91
C LYS A 110 6.36 -0.06 7.45
N THR A 111 7.39 0.20 6.67
CA THR A 111 7.44 -0.18 5.26
C THR A 111 8.77 -0.87 4.97
N GLN A 112 8.77 -1.71 3.93
CA GLN A 112 9.99 -2.31 3.40
C GLN A 112 9.86 -2.45 1.88
N ARG A 113 10.85 -1.94 1.14
CA ARG A 113 10.95 -1.96 -0.32
C ARG A 113 12.32 -2.45 -0.77
#